data_AF-A0A654CBA7-F1
#
_entry.id   AF-A0A654CBA7-F1
#
_cell.length_a   1.000
_cell.length_b   1.000
_cell.length_c   1.000
_cell.angle_alpha   90.00
_cell.angle_beta   90.00
_cell.angle_gamma   90.00
#
_symmetry.space_group_name_H-M   'P 1'
#
loop_
_entity.id
_entity.type
_entity.pdbx_description
1 polymer ?
#
loop_
_entity_poly.entity_id
_entity_poly.type
_entity_poly.pdbx_seq_one_letter_code
_entity_poly.pdbx_strand_id
1 'polypeptide(L)'
;MSEFDAQSIAARLKSESRIRRKPKTYAQRRSLLDTYTHELLQLDAAGCNGTELQRWLAEKGVTVERSTVNRWLHRNRKQHDG
;
A
#
# COMPACT_ATOMS: atom_id res chain seq x y z
N MET A 1 13.56 -20.50 -38.53
CA MET A 1 12.41 -20.37 -37.62
C MET A 1 12.95 -19.75 -36.36
N SER A 2 12.54 -18.51 -36.03
CA SER A 2 13.09 -17.77 -34.89
C SER A 2 12.75 -18.50 -33.60
N GLU A 3 13.76 -19.06 -32.94
CA GLU A 3 13.65 -19.65 -31.60
C GLU A 3 13.11 -18.58 -30.65
N PHE A 4 11.82 -18.67 -30.33
CA PHE A 4 11.18 -17.83 -29.34
C PHE A 4 11.69 -18.28 -27.97
N ASP A 5 12.81 -17.71 -27.54
CA ASP A 5 13.38 -17.98 -26.22
C ASP A 5 12.58 -17.23 -25.15
N ALA A 6 11.54 -17.91 -24.67
CA ALA A 6 10.67 -17.42 -23.61
C ALA A 6 11.45 -17.06 -22.33
N GLN A 7 12.60 -17.69 -22.06
CA GLN A 7 13.41 -17.40 -20.88
C GLN A 7 14.15 -16.08 -21.01
N SER A 8 14.71 -15.81 -22.19
CA SER A 8 15.36 -14.51 -22.48
C SER A 8 14.36 -13.35 -22.42
N ILE A 9 13.16 -13.54 -22.97
CA ILE A 9 12.09 -12.52 -22.91
C ILE A 9 11.60 -12.34 -21.47
N ALA A 10 11.40 -13.42 -20.71
CA ALA A 10 11.00 -13.33 -19.31
C ALA A 10 12.07 -12.65 -18.44
N ALA A 11 13.36 -12.91 -18.68
CA ALA A 11 14.46 -12.25 -17.99
C ALA A 11 14.49 -10.74 -18.28
N ARG A 12 14.28 -10.35 -19.55
CA ARG A 12 14.16 -8.95 -19.96
C ARG A 12 12.94 -8.25 -19.34
N LEU A 13 11.78 -8.91 -19.34
CA LEU A 13 10.56 -8.39 -18.71
C LEU A 13 10.74 -8.24 -17.18
N LYS A 14 11.45 -9.16 -16.53
CA LYS A 14 11.73 -9.11 -15.09
C LYS A 14 12.72 -8.00 -14.73
N SER A 15 13.74 -7.75 -15.56
CA SER A 15 14.67 -6.64 -15.36
C SER A 15 13.98 -5.29 -15.61
N GLU A 16 13.18 -5.17 -16.67
CA GLU A 16 12.35 -3.99 -16.93
C GLU A 16 11.35 -3.73 -15.78
N SER A 17 10.73 -4.79 -15.25
CA SER A 17 9.80 -4.68 -14.11
C SER A 17 10.49 -4.25 -12.81
N ARG A 18 11.76 -4.60 -12.61
CA ARG A 18 12.57 -4.13 -11.47
C ARG A 18 12.98 -2.67 -11.61
N ILE A 19 13.24 -2.20 -12.82
CA ILE A 19 13.56 -0.79 -13.11
C ILE A 19 12.31 0.09 -12.99
N ARG A 20 11.15 -0.41 -13.48
CA ARG A 20 9.84 0.26 -13.32
C ARG A 20 9.33 0.24 -11.88
N ARG A 21 9.86 -0.63 -11.02
CA ARG A 21 9.62 -0.55 -9.56
C ARG A 21 10.38 0.64 -9.01
N LYS A 22 9.69 1.79 -8.93
CA LYS A 22 10.14 2.96 -8.17
C LYS A 22 10.67 2.51 -6.80
N PRO A 23 11.88 2.94 -6.38
CA PRO A 23 12.44 2.57 -5.09
C PRO A 23 11.49 3.01 -3.97
N LYS A 24 11.27 2.10 -3.04
CA LYS A 24 10.35 2.22 -1.90
C LYS A 24 10.99 3.11 -0.83
N THR A 25 11.30 4.37 -1.15
CA THR A 25 11.92 5.28 -0.17
C THR A 25 10.98 5.45 1.02
N TYR A 26 11.58 5.46 2.22
CA TYR A 26 10.90 5.76 3.49
C TYR A 26 10.08 7.07 3.40
N ALA A 27 10.57 8.04 2.63
CA ALA A 27 9.90 9.31 2.34
C ALA A 27 8.65 9.19 1.44
N GLN A 28 8.61 8.27 0.45
CA GLN A 28 7.39 7.95 -0.32
C GLN A 28 6.45 6.97 0.40
N ARG A 29 6.97 6.28 1.43
CA ARG A 29 6.18 5.42 2.32
C ARG A 29 5.44 6.19 3.40
N ARG A 30 5.82 7.45 3.65
CA ARG A 30 5.15 8.34 4.59
C ARG A 30 3.78 8.68 4.03
N SER A 31 2.83 7.77 4.24
CA SER A 31 1.46 7.97 3.83
C SER A 31 0.88 9.09 4.69
N LEU A 32 0.00 9.93 4.14
CA LEU A 32 -0.78 10.86 4.98
C LEU A 32 -1.55 10.09 6.08
N LEU A 33 -1.80 8.79 5.84
CA LEU A 33 -2.34 7.85 6.82
C LEU A 33 -1.42 7.64 8.03
N ASP A 34 -0.10 7.74 7.86
CA ASP A 34 0.86 7.55 8.95
C ASP A 34 0.73 8.67 10.01
N THR A 35 0.28 9.85 9.61
CA THR A 35 -0.06 10.94 10.55
C THR A 35 -1.23 10.56 11.46
N TYR A 36 -2.15 9.73 10.98
CA TYR A 36 -3.34 9.27 11.70
C TYR A 36 -3.22 7.81 12.14
N THR A 37 -1.99 7.31 12.33
CA THR A 37 -1.75 5.89 12.62
C THR A 37 -2.51 5.43 13.85
N HIS A 38 -2.43 6.21 14.94
CA HIS A 38 -3.07 5.88 16.21
C HIS A 38 -4.60 5.84 16.08
N GLU A 39 -5.19 6.83 15.42
CA GLU A 39 -6.63 6.93 15.24
C GLU A 39 -7.16 5.83 14.32
N LEU A 40 -6.47 5.55 13.21
CA LEU A 40 -6.85 4.49 12.28
C LEU A 40 -6.79 3.11 12.95
N LEU A 41 -5.79 2.85 13.78
CA LEU A 41 -5.68 1.58 14.53
C LEU A 41 -6.74 1.46 15.63
N GLN A 42 -7.08 2.55 16.32
CA GLN A 42 -8.17 2.54 17.30
C GLN A 42 -9.53 2.28 16.64
N LEU A 43 -9.81 2.92 15.50
CA LEU A 43 -11.02 2.68 14.74
C LEU A 43 -11.07 1.24 14.19
N ASP A 44 -9.94 0.70 13.72
CA ASP A 44 -9.82 -0.70 13.31
C ASP A 44 -10.07 -1.67 14.47
N ALA A 45 -9.52 -1.39 15.65
CA ALA A 45 -9.75 -2.17 16.87
C ALA A 45 -11.20 -2.09 17.37
N ALA A 46 -11.88 -0.97 17.13
CA ALA A 46 -13.32 -0.80 17.40
C ALA A 46 -14.21 -1.55 16.37
N GLY A 47 -13.62 -2.17 15.34
CA GLY A 47 -14.34 -2.93 14.32
C GLY A 47 -14.72 -2.13 13.08
N CYS A 48 -14.19 -0.91 12.90
CA CYS A 48 -14.46 -0.13 11.70
C CYS A 48 -13.88 -0.80 10.44
N ASN A 49 -14.64 -0.76 9.35
CA ASN A 49 -14.21 -1.27 8.06
C ASN A 49 -13.47 -0.20 7.23
N GLY A 50 -12.77 -0.63 6.18
CA GLY A 50 -11.98 0.27 5.33
C GLY A 50 -12.77 1.41 4.67
N THR A 51 -14.10 1.28 4.49
CA THR A 51 -14.95 2.34 3.95
C THR A 51 -15.26 3.41 5.01
N GLU A 52 -15.46 3.00 6.26
CA GLU A 52 -15.66 3.93 7.39
C GLU A 52 -14.39 4.72 7.68
N LEU A 53 -13.23 4.04 7.67
CA LEU A 53 -11.92 4.68 7.79
C LEU A 53 -11.67 5.66 6.64
N GLN A 54 -12.05 5.31 5.40
CA GLN A 54 -11.98 6.22 4.27
C GLN A 54 -12.86 7.46 4.46
N ARG A 55 -14.10 7.28 4.96
CA ARG A 55 -15.02 8.40 5.22
C ARG A 55 -14.48 9.33 6.31
N TRP A 56 -13.97 8.76 7.40
CA TRP A 56 -13.35 9.52 8.48
C TRP A 56 -12.12 10.32 7.99
N LEU A 57 -11.29 9.73 7.12
CA LEU A 57 -10.16 10.43 6.50
C LEU A 57 -10.63 11.57 5.58
N ALA A 58 -11.70 11.36 4.82
CA ALA A 58 -12.27 12.41 3.97
C ALA A 58 -12.78 13.60 4.81
N GLU A 59 -13.37 13.35 5.99
CA GLU A 59 -13.77 14.40 6.95
C GLU A 59 -12.55 15.20 7.48
N LYS A 60 -11.37 14.58 7.54
CA LYS A 60 -10.10 15.24 7.88
C LYS A 60 -9.42 15.92 6.69
N GLY A 61 -10.05 15.93 5.51
CA GLY A 61 -9.49 16.49 4.28
C GLY A 61 -8.50 15.56 3.56
N VAL A 62 -8.45 14.29 3.93
CA VAL A 62 -7.57 13.28 3.32
C VAL A 62 -8.37 12.37 2.41
N THR A 63 -8.32 12.64 1.10
CA THR A 63 -8.96 11.80 0.09
C THR A 63 -8.04 10.66 -0.30
N VAL A 64 -8.36 9.45 0.16
CA VAL A 64 -7.66 8.21 -0.21
C VAL A 64 -8.63 7.18 -0.75
N GLU A 65 -8.14 6.31 -1.63
CA GLU A 65 -8.90 5.16 -2.11
C GLU A 65 -8.99 4.08 -1.02
N ARG A 66 -10.13 3.38 -0.92
CA ARG A 66 -10.32 2.22 -0.03
C ARG A 66 -9.17 1.21 -0.13
N SER A 67 -8.69 0.95 -1.34
CA SER A 67 -7.56 0.05 -1.64
C SER A 67 -6.28 0.47 -0.92
N THR A 68 -6.06 1.79 -0.78
CA THR A 68 -4.93 2.37 -0.07
C THR A 68 -5.08 2.16 1.44
N VAL A 69 -6.28 2.38 1.99
CA VAL A 69 -6.59 2.12 3.41
C VAL A 69 -6.39 0.65 3.76
N ASN A 70 -6.96 -0.27 2.98
CA ASN A 70 -6.80 -1.71 3.22
C ASN A 70 -5.33 -2.17 3.15
N ARG A 71 -4.58 -1.68 2.15
CA ARG A 71 -3.14 -1.98 2.04
C ARG A 71 -2.33 -1.37 3.19
N TRP A 72 -2.77 -0.23 3.73
CA TRP A 72 -2.14 0.40 4.88
C TRP A 72 -2.42 -0.39 6.17
N LEU A 73 -3.68 -0.74 6.43
CA LEU A 73 -4.08 -1.57 7.58
C LEU A 73 -3.36 -2.92 7.59
N HIS A 74 -3.33 -3.63 6.45
CA HIS A 74 -2.65 -4.93 6.36
C HIS A 74 -1.15 -4.85 6.69
N ARG A 75 -0.51 -3.70 6.45
CA ARG A 75 0.91 -3.50 6.80
C ARG A 75 1.09 -3.10 8.26
N ASN A 76 0.24 -2.24 8.80
CA ASN A 76 0.38 -1.70 10.15
C ASN A 76 -0.16 -2.62 11.25
N ARG A 77 -1.18 -3.46 10.96
CA ARG A 77 -1.63 -4.52 11.88
C ARG A 77 -0.48 -5.44 12.31
N LYS A 78 0.41 -5.78 11.37
CA LYS A 78 1.58 -6.65 11.64
C LYS A 78 2.67 -6.00 12.50
N GLN A 79 2.62 -4.68 12.67
CA GLN A 79 3.64 -3.93 13.41
C GLN A 79 3.18 -3.59 14.85
N HIS A 80 1.89 -3.72 15.17
CA HIS A 80 1.31 -3.33 16.45
C HIS A 80 0.88 -4.54 17.32
N ASP A 81 1.17 -5.76 16.87
CA ASP A 81 0.83 -7.03 17.54
C ASP A 81 2.07 -7.70 18.19
N GLY A 82 3.01 -6.89 18.67
CA GLY A 82 4.29 -7.32 19.27
C GLY A 82 4.63 -6.54 20.54
#